data_AF-A0A1B7YAT8-F1
#
_entry.id   AF-A0A1B7YAT8-F1
#
_cell.length_a   1.000
_cell.length_b   1.000
_cell.length_c   1.000
_cell.angle_alpha   90.00
_cell.angle_beta   90.00
_cell.angle_gamma   90.00
#
_symmetry.space_group_name_H-M   'P 1'
#
loop_
_entity.id
_entity.type
_entity.pdbx_description
1 polymer ?
#
loop_
_entity_poly.entity_id
_entity_poly.type
_entity_poly.pdbx_seq_one_letter_code
_entity_poly.pdbx_strand_id
1 'polypeptide(L)'
;MSKSLVTLIPWDPESPDHIARMLDQRVECGWDLDQVDKWRGLQRSGFKCMYWIAFTSEDPDRDAKIAKHVSEYPKVPSRPFLYPVCPGEAADPRHGAVHPRRLRTPRETPFHPVGHISLDVDNPHAKRLNLPIPKENVYWIKSLYVSFALQSAGIGRAAMDMVESMATSEPLCARTLMLDTVSKEDQLRKESAVVAAGKLPVTPTHAWYERRGYRLIWTENNFYGFPETDGDGNPVIRRTVFLRRDLV
;
A
#
# COMPACT_ATOMS: atom_id res chain seq x y z
N MET A 1 -9.80 8.79 20.17
CA MET A 1 -10.43 8.75 18.82
C MET A 1 -10.92 7.34 18.58
N SER A 2 -12.10 7.18 17.98
CA SER A 2 -12.65 5.89 17.53
C SER A 2 -11.71 5.24 16.51
N LYS A 3 -11.67 3.91 16.47
CA LYS A 3 -10.92 3.16 15.44
C LYS A 3 -11.58 3.42 14.09
N SER A 4 -10.82 3.90 13.09
CA SER A 4 -11.36 4.03 11.73
C SER A 4 -11.74 2.66 11.16
N LEU A 5 -12.91 2.60 10.52
CA LEU A 5 -13.46 1.40 9.89
C LEU A 5 -13.31 1.52 8.37
N VAL A 6 -12.39 0.73 7.82
CA VAL A 6 -12.05 0.76 6.39
C VAL A 6 -12.38 -0.56 5.73
N THR A 7 -12.43 -0.55 4.40
CA THR A 7 -12.51 -1.71 3.54
C THR A 7 -11.42 -1.64 2.46
N LEU A 8 -10.99 -2.80 1.98
CA LEU A 8 -10.09 -2.95 0.84
C LEU A 8 -10.89 -3.31 -0.40
N ILE A 9 -10.85 -2.44 -1.41
CA ILE A 9 -11.57 -2.63 -2.69
C ILE A 9 -10.52 -2.89 -3.76
N PRO A 10 -10.59 -3.99 -4.53
CA PRO A 10 -9.58 -4.28 -5.54
C PRO A 10 -9.40 -3.12 -6.52
N TRP A 11 -8.16 -2.79 -6.84
CA TRP A 11 -7.87 -1.89 -7.94
C TRP A 11 -8.17 -2.59 -9.27
N ASP A 12 -8.71 -1.82 -10.23
CA ASP A 12 -9.09 -2.32 -11.55
C ASP A 12 -8.07 -1.76 -12.55
N PRO A 13 -7.22 -2.61 -13.15
CA PRO A 13 -6.19 -2.16 -14.08
C PRO A 13 -6.73 -1.81 -15.47
N GLU A 14 -8.02 -2.03 -15.73
CA GLU A 14 -8.70 -1.73 -17.00
C GLU A 14 -9.60 -0.49 -16.91
N SER A 15 -10.00 -0.08 -15.69
CA SER A 15 -10.84 1.11 -15.50
C SER A 15 -10.01 2.40 -15.64
N PRO A 16 -10.32 3.27 -16.63
CA PRO A 16 -9.62 4.55 -16.79
C PRO A 16 -9.69 5.43 -15.54
N ASP A 17 -10.83 5.42 -14.84
CA ASP A 17 -11.03 6.15 -13.60
C ASP A 17 -10.08 5.64 -12.49
N HIS A 18 -9.96 4.32 -12.34
CA HIS A 18 -9.04 3.72 -11.37
C HIS A 18 -7.57 4.00 -11.71
N ILE A 19 -7.20 4.00 -12.99
CA ILE A 19 -5.84 4.32 -13.44
C ILE A 19 -5.53 5.79 -13.14
N ALA A 20 -6.42 6.71 -13.55
CA ALA A 20 -6.26 8.13 -13.30
C ALA A 20 -6.11 8.44 -11.80
N ARG A 21 -6.96 7.83 -10.96
CA ARG A 21 -6.85 8.02 -9.51
C ARG A 21 -5.56 7.47 -8.93
N MET A 22 -5.05 6.36 -9.47
CA MET A 22 -3.78 5.79 -9.01
C MET A 22 -2.64 6.74 -9.33
N LEU A 23 -2.60 7.28 -10.55
CA LEU A 23 -1.64 8.30 -10.95
C LEU A 23 -1.72 9.51 -10.02
N ASP A 24 -2.91 10.03 -9.72
CA ASP A 24 -3.08 11.14 -8.78
C ASP A 24 -2.51 10.81 -7.39
N GLN A 25 -2.83 9.65 -6.82
CA GLN A 25 -2.28 9.26 -5.51
C GLN A 25 -0.77 9.04 -5.55
N ARG A 26 -0.18 8.63 -6.68
CA ARG A 26 1.28 8.50 -6.82
C ARG A 26 1.95 9.86 -6.94
N VAL A 27 1.31 10.84 -7.59
CA VAL A 27 1.76 12.24 -7.54
C VAL A 27 1.71 12.76 -6.10
N GLU A 28 0.59 12.57 -5.40
CA GLU A 28 0.45 12.97 -3.99
C GLU A 28 1.49 12.29 -3.08
N CYS A 29 1.73 10.99 -3.28
CA CYS A 29 2.70 10.21 -2.52
C CYS A 29 4.15 10.61 -2.84
N GLY A 30 4.42 11.11 -4.05
CA GLY A 30 5.75 11.52 -4.50
C GLY A 30 6.67 10.38 -4.98
N TRP A 31 6.14 9.18 -5.22
CA TRP A 31 6.95 7.99 -5.58
C TRP A 31 6.34 7.19 -6.73
N ASP A 32 7.18 6.55 -7.55
CA ASP A 32 6.85 5.53 -8.57
C ASP A 32 5.62 5.85 -9.45
N LEU A 33 5.43 7.10 -9.85
CA LEU A 33 4.35 7.49 -10.76
C LEU A 33 4.47 6.78 -12.11
N ASP A 34 5.69 6.68 -12.60
CA ASP A 34 6.09 6.01 -13.84
C ASP A 34 5.83 4.50 -13.83
N GLN A 35 5.66 3.89 -12.65
CA GLN A 35 5.45 2.45 -12.51
C GLN A 35 3.99 2.02 -12.63
N VAL A 36 3.03 2.96 -12.66
CA VAL A 36 1.59 2.62 -12.64
C VAL A 36 1.20 1.77 -13.86
N ASP A 37 1.75 2.06 -15.05
CA ASP A 37 1.45 1.25 -16.24
C ASP A 37 1.97 -0.18 -16.10
N LYS A 38 3.20 -0.35 -15.61
CA LYS A 38 3.77 -1.67 -15.28
C LYS A 38 2.91 -2.42 -14.27
N TRP A 39 2.38 -1.72 -13.25
CA TRP A 39 1.53 -2.35 -12.24
C TRP A 39 0.22 -2.89 -12.80
N ARG A 40 -0.31 -2.34 -13.90
CA ARG A 40 -1.49 -2.92 -14.57
C ARG A 40 -1.21 -4.33 -15.06
N GLY A 41 -0.04 -4.56 -15.67
CA GLY A 41 0.41 -5.89 -16.07
C GLY A 41 0.55 -6.85 -14.89
N LEU A 42 1.17 -6.38 -13.79
CA LEU A 42 1.36 -7.20 -12.58
C LEU A 42 0.04 -7.49 -11.84
N GLN A 43 -0.93 -6.56 -11.89
CA GLN A 43 -2.28 -6.76 -11.36
C GLN A 43 -3.02 -7.84 -12.15
N ARG A 44 -2.94 -7.80 -13.48
CA ARG A 44 -3.55 -8.81 -14.35
C ARG A 44 -2.98 -10.20 -14.13
N SER A 45 -1.68 -10.33 -13.90
CA SER A 45 -1.04 -11.62 -13.66
C SER A 45 -1.26 -12.17 -12.25
N GLY A 46 -1.84 -11.37 -11.33
CA GLY A 46 -1.94 -11.73 -9.92
C GLY A 46 -0.62 -11.65 -9.15
N PHE A 47 0.44 -11.10 -9.76
CA PHE A 47 1.73 -10.91 -9.09
C PHE A 47 1.67 -9.80 -8.03
N LYS A 48 1.00 -8.70 -8.37
CA LYS A 48 0.75 -7.55 -7.50
C LYS A 48 -0.74 -7.45 -7.29
N CYS A 49 -1.24 -7.57 -6.07
CA CYS A 49 -2.66 -7.39 -5.79
C CYS A 49 -2.86 -6.07 -5.05
N MET A 50 -3.18 -5.02 -5.80
CA MET A 50 -3.44 -3.68 -5.31
C MET A 50 -4.90 -3.51 -4.89
N TYR A 51 -5.10 -2.79 -3.80
CA TYR A 51 -6.39 -2.44 -3.24
C TYR A 51 -6.46 -0.95 -2.91
N TRP A 52 -7.61 -0.36 -3.17
CA TRP A 52 -8.00 0.92 -2.60
C TRP A 52 -8.35 0.76 -1.12
N ILE A 53 -8.00 1.77 -0.33
CA ILE A 53 -8.47 1.94 1.04
C ILE A 53 -9.64 2.92 1.00
N ALA A 54 -10.80 2.51 1.49
CA ALA A 54 -12.00 3.35 1.59
C ALA A 54 -12.68 3.16 2.94
N PHE A 55 -13.42 4.16 3.42
CA PHE A 55 -14.23 4.01 4.63
C PHE A 55 -15.47 3.14 4.37
N THR A 56 -15.81 2.30 5.36
CA THR A 56 -17.11 1.63 5.39
C THR A 56 -18.20 2.62 5.75
N SER A 57 -19.46 2.32 5.40
CA SER A 57 -20.63 3.12 5.82
C SER A 57 -20.83 3.15 7.35
N GLU A 58 -20.15 2.28 8.09
CA GLU A 58 -20.23 2.15 9.54
C GLU A 58 -19.21 3.05 10.27
N ASP A 59 -18.25 3.67 9.57
CA ASP A 59 -17.32 4.60 10.22
C ASP A 59 -18.06 5.85 10.70
N PRO A 60 -18.03 6.17 12.01
CA PRO A 60 -18.84 7.24 12.59
C PRO A 60 -18.46 8.63 12.07
N ASP A 61 -17.23 8.80 11.59
CA ASP A 61 -16.69 10.08 11.11
C ASP A 61 -16.46 10.05 9.58
N ARG A 62 -17.06 9.08 8.87
CA ARG A 62 -16.85 8.85 7.44
C ARG A 62 -16.92 10.12 6.62
N ASP A 63 -18.05 10.82 6.72
CA ASP A 63 -18.34 11.95 5.82
C ASP A 63 -17.43 13.14 6.14
N ALA A 64 -17.13 13.39 7.42
CA ALA A 64 -16.19 14.42 7.84
C ALA A 64 -14.76 14.13 7.35
N LYS A 65 -14.31 12.87 7.43
CA LYS A 65 -13.00 12.44 6.92
C LYS A 65 -12.93 12.53 5.39
N ILE A 66 -13.99 12.14 4.68
CA ILE A 66 -14.05 12.27 3.22
C ILE A 66 -14.02 13.74 2.81
N ALA A 67 -14.83 14.60 3.45
CA ALA A 67 -14.85 16.04 3.17
C ALA A 67 -13.46 16.67 3.39
N LYS A 68 -12.77 16.31 4.47
CA LYS A 68 -11.40 16.75 4.73
C LYS A 68 -10.42 16.29 3.64
N HIS A 69 -10.54 15.04 3.18
CA HIS A 69 -9.71 14.52 2.10
C HIS A 69 -9.95 15.27 0.77
N VAL A 70 -11.21 15.44 0.38
CA VAL A 70 -11.58 16.13 -0.86
C VAL A 70 -11.16 17.60 -0.84
N SER A 71 -11.26 18.26 0.32
CA SER A 71 -10.82 19.66 0.49
C SER A 71 -9.32 19.84 0.27
N GLU A 72 -8.49 18.88 0.71
CA GLU A 72 -7.03 18.95 0.53
C GLU A 72 -6.63 18.57 -0.90
N TYR A 73 -7.37 17.64 -1.52
CA TYR A 73 -7.08 17.09 -2.84
C TYR A 73 -8.26 17.30 -3.80
N PRO A 74 -8.47 18.53 -4.31
CA PRO A 74 -9.64 18.87 -5.13
C PRO A 74 -9.66 18.18 -6.51
N LYS A 75 -8.54 17.57 -6.93
CA LYS A 75 -8.49 16.71 -8.13
C LYS A 75 -9.20 15.37 -7.93
N VAL A 76 -9.45 14.98 -6.67
CA VAL A 76 -10.28 13.82 -6.36
C VAL A 76 -11.68 14.08 -6.89
N PRO A 77 -12.23 13.21 -7.74
CA PRO A 77 -13.60 13.36 -8.19
C PRO A 77 -14.53 13.46 -6.98
N SER A 78 -15.34 14.51 -6.93
CA SER A 78 -16.37 14.67 -5.90
C SER A 78 -17.42 13.56 -5.99
N ARG A 79 -17.56 12.93 -7.16
CA ARG A 79 -18.33 11.70 -7.32
C ARG A 79 -17.54 10.48 -6.81
N PRO A 80 -18.18 9.58 -6.06
CA PRO A 80 -17.58 8.31 -5.69
C PRO A 80 -17.28 7.44 -6.92
N PHE A 81 -16.23 6.64 -6.83
CA PHE A 81 -15.89 5.64 -7.84
C PHE A 81 -16.92 4.51 -7.79
N LEU A 82 -17.27 4.00 -8.96
CA LEU A 82 -18.04 2.79 -9.11
C LEU A 82 -17.08 1.64 -9.40
N TYR A 83 -17.31 0.51 -8.74
CA TYR A 83 -16.59 -0.73 -9.06
C TYR A 83 -17.53 -1.67 -9.82
N PRO A 84 -17.41 -1.81 -11.15
CA PRO A 84 -18.14 -2.83 -11.88
C PRO A 84 -17.54 -4.20 -11.54
N VAL A 85 -18.25 -4.99 -10.73
CA VAL A 85 -17.88 -6.40 -10.52
C VAL A 85 -18.36 -7.19 -11.74
N CYS A 86 -17.44 -7.65 -12.60
CA CYS A 86 -17.78 -8.44 -13.78
C CYS A 86 -18.47 -9.78 -13.42
N PRO A 87 -19.48 -10.23 -14.18
CA PRO A 87 -19.96 -11.61 -14.13
C PRO A 87 -18.83 -12.59 -14.48
N GLY A 88 -18.83 -13.74 -13.82
CA GLY A 88 -17.72 -14.69 -13.83
C GLY A 88 -17.51 -15.46 -15.14
N GLU A 89 -16.27 -15.89 -15.33
CA GLU A 89 -15.94 -17.18 -15.92
C GLU A 89 -14.89 -17.87 -15.02
N ALA A 90 -14.90 -19.20 -15.04
CA ALA A 90 -14.32 -20.11 -14.05
C ALA A 90 -12.81 -19.96 -13.82
N ALA A 91 -12.38 -20.44 -12.65
CA ALA A 91 -10.98 -20.54 -12.23
C ALA A 91 -10.10 -21.35 -13.22
N ASP A 92 -8.92 -20.83 -13.58
CA ASP A 92 -7.80 -21.66 -14.03
C ASP A 92 -7.06 -22.18 -12.79
N PRO A 93 -7.01 -23.51 -12.54
CA PRO A 93 -6.37 -24.08 -11.36
C PRO A 93 -4.84 -23.96 -11.36
N ARG A 94 -4.20 -23.46 -12.43
CA ARG A 94 -2.74 -23.57 -12.61
C ARG A 94 -1.91 -22.46 -11.99
N HIS A 95 -2.54 -21.45 -11.39
CA HIS A 95 -1.82 -20.34 -10.77
C HIS A 95 -2.34 -20.16 -9.35
N GLY A 96 -1.55 -20.53 -8.35
CA GLY A 96 -1.79 -20.28 -6.91
C GLY A 96 -1.82 -18.78 -6.54
N ALA A 97 -2.21 -17.92 -7.46
CA ALA A 97 -2.51 -16.52 -7.25
C ALA A 97 -3.97 -16.41 -6.81
N VAL A 98 -4.21 -15.65 -5.74
CA VAL A 98 -5.56 -15.19 -5.42
C VAL A 98 -6.03 -14.34 -6.57
N HIS A 99 -6.89 -14.91 -7.42
CA HIS A 99 -7.86 -14.09 -8.11
C HIS A 99 -8.76 -13.48 -7.04
N PRO A 100 -8.91 -12.15 -6.95
CA PRO A 100 -9.87 -11.53 -6.05
C PRO A 100 -11.34 -11.82 -6.46
N ARG A 101 -11.58 -12.71 -7.43
CA ARG A 101 -12.91 -13.11 -7.90
C ARG A 101 -13.56 -14.18 -7.00
N ARG A 102 -13.59 -13.97 -5.68
CA ARG A 102 -14.60 -14.67 -4.87
C ARG A 102 -15.96 -14.03 -5.21
N LEU A 103 -16.88 -14.85 -5.72
CA LEU A 103 -18.25 -14.52 -6.08
C LEU A 103 -18.91 -13.64 -5.01
N ARG A 104 -19.11 -12.36 -5.32
CA ARG A 104 -19.90 -11.43 -4.50
C ARG A 104 -20.98 -10.83 -5.39
N THR A 105 -22.20 -10.76 -4.86
CA THR A 105 -23.35 -10.13 -5.52
C THR A 105 -22.98 -8.70 -5.93
N PRO A 106 -23.23 -8.28 -7.19
CA PRO A 106 -22.94 -6.94 -7.64
C PRO A 106 -23.64 -5.92 -6.74
N ARG A 107 -22.86 -5.02 -6.14
CA ARG A 107 -23.38 -3.77 -5.60
C ARG A 107 -22.54 -2.67 -6.21
N GLU A 108 -23.17 -1.79 -6.99
CA GLU A 108 -22.62 -0.49 -7.34
C GLU A 108 -22.51 0.36 -6.08
N THR A 109 -21.63 -0.04 -5.15
CA THR A 109 -21.44 0.67 -3.89
C THR A 109 -20.43 1.76 -4.16
N PRO A 110 -20.85 3.03 -4.15
CA PRO A 110 -19.93 4.10 -4.45
C PRO A 110 -18.93 4.27 -3.30
N PHE A 111 -17.66 4.50 -3.63
CA PHE A 111 -16.61 4.67 -2.62
C PHE A 111 -15.63 5.81 -2.96
N HIS A 112 -14.95 6.32 -1.95
CA HIS A 112 -13.91 7.34 -2.08
C HIS A 112 -12.55 6.75 -1.69
N PRO A 113 -11.62 6.55 -2.65
CA PRO A 113 -10.27 6.08 -2.35
C PRO A 113 -9.48 7.13 -1.57
N VAL A 114 -9.17 6.84 -0.31
CA VAL A 114 -8.37 7.69 0.59
C VAL A 114 -6.93 7.20 0.75
N GLY A 115 -6.59 6.10 0.07
CA GLY A 115 -5.26 5.51 0.03
C GLY A 115 -5.24 4.23 -0.80
N HIS A 116 -4.09 3.56 -0.81
CA HIS A 116 -3.91 2.25 -1.44
C HIS A 116 -2.92 1.40 -0.65
N ILE A 117 -2.98 0.08 -0.87
CA ILE A 117 -2.05 -0.92 -0.33
C ILE A 117 -2.03 -2.10 -1.28
N SER A 118 -0.91 -2.82 -1.38
CA SER A 118 -0.86 -4.07 -2.12
C SER A 118 -0.29 -5.23 -1.32
N LEU A 119 -0.75 -6.42 -1.70
CA LEU A 119 -0.23 -7.71 -1.26
C LEU A 119 0.34 -8.42 -2.49
N ASP A 120 1.65 -8.54 -2.54
CA ASP A 120 2.40 -8.98 -3.72
C ASP A 120 3.00 -10.37 -3.43
N VAL A 121 3.10 -11.19 -4.48
CA VAL A 121 3.65 -12.56 -4.37
C VAL A 121 5.14 -12.55 -4.07
N ASP A 122 5.88 -11.54 -4.54
CA ASP A 122 7.33 -11.47 -4.41
C ASP A 122 7.85 -10.02 -4.59
N ASN A 123 9.11 -9.78 -4.25
CA ASN A 123 9.84 -8.55 -4.52
C ASN A 123 11.10 -8.86 -5.37
N PRO A 124 11.02 -8.79 -6.70
CA PRO A 124 12.12 -9.17 -7.59
C PRO A 124 13.40 -8.37 -7.35
N HIS A 125 13.27 -7.10 -6.96
CA HIS A 125 14.41 -6.23 -6.67
C HIS A 125 15.19 -6.69 -5.42
N ALA A 126 14.51 -7.33 -4.45
CA ALA A 126 15.14 -7.82 -3.23
C ALA A 126 15.88 -9.16 -3.43
N LYS A 127 15.68 -9.85 -4.55
CA LYS A 127 16.34 -11.15 -4.82
C LYS A 127 17.85 -11.07 -4.77
N ARG A 128 18.44 -9.96 -5.23
CA ARG A 128 19.90 -9.72 -5.21
C ARG A 128 20.49 -9.73 -3.80
N LEU A 129 19.68 -9.55 -2.77
CA LEU A 129 20.10 -9.43 -1.38
C LEU A 129 20.19 -10.80 -0.68
N ASN A 130 19.68 -11.87 -1.29
CA ASN A 130 19.65 -13.22 -0.70
C ASN A 130 19.12 -13.22 0.74
N LEU A 131 18.00 -12.53 0.97
CA LEU A 131 17.42 -12.36 2.31
C LEU A 131 17.09 -13.72 2.95
N PRO A 132 17.27 -13.88 4.27
CA PRO A 132 16.95 -15.12 4.99
C PRO A 132 15.43 -15.26 5.21
N ILE A 133 14.69 -15.53 4.13
CA ILE A 133 13.23 -15.70 4.13
C ILE A 133 12.84 -17.12 3.71
N PRO A 134 11.69 -17.65 4.18
CA PRO A 134 11.17 -18.93 3.72
C PRO A 134 10.88 -18.94 2.21
N LYS A 135 10.77 -20.14 1.62
CA LYS A 135 10.50 -20.31 0.18
C LYS A 135 9.02 -20.26 -0.18
N GLU A 136 8.15 -20.59 0.77
CA GLU A 136 6.71 -20.78 0.56
C GLU A 136 5.91 -19.97 1.57
N ASN A 137 4.67 -19.62 1.20
CA ASN A 137 3.73 -18.86 2.03
C ASN A 137 4.31 -17.53 2.55
N VAL A 138 5.16 -16.90 1.73
CA VAL A 138 5.72 -15.57 1.97
C VAL A 138 5.05 -14.60 1.00
N TYR A 139 4.55 -13.49 1.54
CA TYR A 139 3.96 -12.42 0.74
C TYR A 139 4.50 -11.06 1.15
N TRP A 140 4.54 -10.13 0.20
CA TRP A 140 5.10 -8.80 0.39
C TRP A 140 3.98 -7.76 0.47
N ILE A 141 3.92 -7.04 1.58
CA ILE A 141 3.07 -5.85 1.67
C ILE A 141 3.84 -4.68 1.09
N LYS A 142 3.28 -4.07 0.05
CA LYS A 142 3.92 -2.99 -0.72
C LYS A 142 2.94 -1.85 -0.93
N SER A 143 3.49 -0.71 -1.35
CA SER A 143 2.70 0.44 -1.81
C SER A 143 1.63 0.92 -0.81
N LEU A 144 1.84 0.81 0.51
CA LEU A 144 0.92 1.40 1.48
C LEU A 144 1.04 2.93 1.44
N TYR A 145 -0.04 3.58 1.05
CA TYR A 145 -0.23 5.02 1.09
C TYR A 145 -1.57 5.35 1.74
N VAL A 146 -1.56 6.35 2.61
CA VAL A 146 -2.76 6.97 3.18
C VAL A 146 -2.62 8.47 2.97
N SER A 147 -3.69 9.08 2.44
CA SER A 147 -3.78 10.52 2.24
C SER A 147 -3.22 11.31 3.43
N PHE A 148 -2.31 12.25 3.17
CA PHE A 148 -1.67 13.04 4.23
C PHE A 148 -2.69 13.79 5.10
N ALA A 149 -3.79 14.26 4.50
CA ALA A 149 -4.90 14.91 5.22
C ALA A 149 -5.52 14.03 6.33
N LEU A 150 -5.42 12.70 6.19
CA LEU A 150 -6.05 11.72 7.06
C LEU A 150 -5.06 10.86 7.84
N GLN A 151 -3.76 11.17 7.79
CA GLN A 151 -2.79 10.49 8.63
C GLN A 151 -3.06 10.74 10.12
N SER A 152 -2.62 9.80 10.96
CA SER A 152 -2.93 9.73 12.40
C SER A 152 -4.40 9.43 12.75
N ALA A 153 -5.29 9.24 11.77
CA ALA A 153 -6.69 8.80 12.00
C ALA A 153 -6.86 7.27 12.14
N GLY A 154 -5.76 6.50 12.22
CA GLY A 154 -5.81 5.04 12.37
C GLY A 154 -6.11 4.24 11.09
N ILE A 155 -6.23 4.89 9.94
CA ILE A 155 -6.54 4.27 8.63
C ILE A 155 -5.49 3.24 8.24
N GLY A 156 -4.20 3.60 8.30
CA GLY A 156 -3.11 2.67 7.95
C GLY A 156 -3.10 1.42 8.85
N ARG A 157 -3.45 1.58 10.13
CA ARG A 157 -3.57 0.43 11.04
C ARG A 157 -4.71 -0.49 10.61
N ALA A 158 -5.88 0.08 10.31
CA ALA A 158 -7.04 -0.70 9.88
C ALA A 158 -6.81 -1.39 8.52
N ALA A 159 -6.16 -0.72 7.57
CA ALA A 159 -5.80 -1.31 6.27
C ALA A 159 -4.80 -2.47 6.43
N MET A 160 -3.79 -2.33 7.29
CA MET A 160 -2.86 -3.42 7.59
C MET A 160 -3.56 -4.60 8.29
N ASP A 161 -4.47 -4.34 9.24
CA ASP A 161 -5.25 -5.41 9.89
C ASP A 161 -6.01 -6.24 8.84
N MET A 162 -6.61 -5.58 7.83
CA MET A 162 -7.31 -6.26 6.74
C MET A 162 -6.38 -7.03 5.81
N VAL A 163 -5.27 -6.42 5.36
CA VAL A 163 -4.37 -7.09 4.41
C VAL A 163 -3.67 -8.29 5.05
N GLU A 164 -3.31 -8.19 6.33
CA GLU A 164 -2.73 -9.29 7.11
C GLU A 164 -3.74 -10.43 7.24
N SER A 165 -5.00 -10.11 7.55
CA SER A 165 -6.08 -11.10 7.61
C SER A 165 -6.35 -11.78 6.26
N MET A 166 -6.30 -11.02 5.16
CA MET A 166 -6.42 -11.58 3.81
C MET A 166 -5.26 -12.53 3.50
N ALA A 167 -4.03 -12.15 3.86
CA ALA A 167 -2.86 -12.97 3.62
C ALA A 167 -2.88 -14.29 4.40
N THR A 168 -3.34 -14.28 5.66
CA THR A 168 -3.41 -15.51 6.48
C THR A 168 -4.56 -16.44 6.11
N SER A 169 -5.57 -15.94 5.39
CA SER A 169 -6.76 -16.70 5.02
C SER A 169 -6.57 -17.51 3.75
N GLU A 170 -7.41 -18.53 3.55
CA GLU A 170 -7.43 -19.26 2.29
C GLU A 170 -7.78 -18.35 1.09
N PRO A 171 -7.08 -18.51 -0.05
CA PRO A 171 -6.14 -19.60 -0.37
C PRO A 171 -4.65 -19.26 -0.13
N LEU A 172 -4.32 -18.09 0.43
CA LEU A 172 -2.92 -17.64 0.57
C LEU A 172 -2.19 -18.31 1.72
N CYS A 173 -2.88 -18.49 2.85
CA CYS A 173 -2.35 -19.18 4.03
C CYS A 173 -0.92 -18.71 4.41
N ALA A 174 -0.67 -17.40 4.30
CA ALA A 174 0.63 -16.80 4.53
C ALA A 174 1.15 -17.14 5.93
N ARG A 175 2.40 -17.59 6.00
CA ARG A 175 3.12 -17.83 7.26
C ARG A 175 4.14 -16.74 7.55
N THR A 176 4.50 -15.97 6.53
CA THR A 176 5.45 -14.88 6.66
C THR A 176 5.00 -13.70 5.82
N LEU A 177 5.04 -12.51 6.42
CA LEU A 177 4.85 -11.25 5.72
C LEU A 177 6.15 -10.46 5.68
N MET A 178 6.44 -9.94 4.51
CA MET A 178 7.60 -9.12 4.21
C MET A 178 7.16 -7.72 3.85
N LEU A 179 7.97 -6.72 4.18
CA LEU A 179 7.84 -5.38 3.65
C LEU A 179 9.18 -4.67 3.69
N ASP A 180 9.29 -3.57 2.97
CA ASP A 180 10.42 -2.66 3.08
C ASP A 180 9.96 -1.22 3.25
N THR A 181 10.80 -0.42 3.90
CA THR A 181 10.54 0.99 4.16
C THR A 181 11.86 1.74 4.40
N VAL A 182 11.79 3.06 4.52
CA VAL A 182 12.96 3.89 4.88
C VAL A 182 13.33 3.65 6.35
N SER A 183 14.62 3.64 6.67
CA SER A 183 15.10 3.53 8.06
C SER A 183 14.55 4.66 8.96
N LYS A 184 14.51 4.43 10.28
CA LYS A 184 13.96 5.43 11.22
C LYS A 184 14.81 6.70 11.19
N GLU A 185 16.11 6.49 11.18
CA GLU A 185 17.13 7.52 11.23
C GLU A 185 17.05 8.38 9.97
N ASP A 186 16.84 7.78 8.80
CA ASP A 186 16.85 8.51 7.54
C ASP A 186 15.52 9.24 7.31
N GLN A 187 14.40 8.64 7.71
CA GLN A 187 13.09 9.29 7.56
C GLN A 187 12.93 10.55 8.42
N LEU A 188 13.69 10.67 9.52
CA LEU A 188 13.70 11.84 10.41
C LEU A 188 14.67 12.95 9.97
N ARG A 189 15.49 12.73 8.93
CA ARG A 189 16.39 13.76 8.44
C ARG A 189 15.61 14.87 7.72
N LYS A 190 16.16 16.08 7.70
CA LYS A 190 15.50 17.26 7.13
C LYS A 190 15.24 17.11 5.63
N GLU A 191 16.13 16.42 4.93
CA GLU A 191 16.05 16.10 3.50
C GLU A 191 14.81 15.24 3.19
N SER A 192 14.37 14.43 4.15
CA SER A 192 13.14 13.62 4.04
C SER A 192 11.85 14.45 4.14
N ALA A 193 11.91 15.69 4.62
CA ALA A 193 10.73 16.56 4.72
C ALA A 193 10.20 16.98 3.34
N VAL A 194 11.06 16.96 2.30
CA VAL A 194 10.68 17.27 0.90
C VAL A 194 9.62 16.30 0.39
N VAL A 195 9.75 15.01 0.76
CA VAL A 195 8.82 13.93 0.36
C VAL A 195 7.53 13.95 1.19
N ALA A 196 7.55 14.52 2.39
CA ALA A 196 6.43 14.51 3.33
C ALA A 196 5.64 15.83 3.36
N ALA A 197 5.64 16.59 2.25
CA ALA A 197 5.00 17.90 2.15
C ALA A 197 5.39 18.85 3.32
N GLY A 198 6.66 18.80 3.74
CA GLY A 198 7.20 19.61 4.83
C GLY A 198 6.88 19.13 6.25
N LYS A 199 6.18 18.00 6.43
CA LYS A 199 5.81 17.46 7.75
C LYS A 199 6.48 16.12 7.99
N LEU A 200 7.56 16.11 8.77
CA LEU A 200 8.15 14.86 9.26
C LEU A 200 7.10 14.07 10.05
N PRO A 201 7.00 12.75 9.86
CA PRO A 201 6.01 11.95 10.55
C PRO A 201 6.35 11.88 12.05
N VAL A 202 5.33 12.03 12.90
CA VAL A 202 5.48 11.95 14.37
C VAL A 202 6.08 10.61 14.81
N THR A 203 5.76 9.53 14.09
CA THR A 203 6.46 8.25 14.19
C THR A 203 7.02 7.88 12.83
N PRO A 204 8.32 7.55 12.72
CA PRO A 204 8.87 6.91 11.52
C PRO A 204 8.14 5.61 11.17
N THR A 205 7.92 5.38 9.88
CA THR A 205 7.23 4.21 9.34
C THR A 205 7.86 2.90 9.81
N HIS A 206 9.20 2.80 9.85
CA HIS A 206 9.89 1.63 10.39
C HIS A 206 9.48 1.36 11.86
N ALA A 207 9.53 2.36 12.73
CA ALA A 207 9.11 2.21 14.13
C ALA A 207 7.61 1.89 14.27
N TRP A 208 6.77 2.36 13.34
CA TRP A 208 5.36 2.00 13.30
C TRP A 208 5.14 0.51 12.98
N TYR A 209 5.89 -0.04 12.01
CA TYR A 209 5.83 -1.47 11.68
C TYR A 209 6.37 -2.36 12.81
N GLU A 210 7.42 -1.94 13.52
CA GLU A 210 7.91 -2.69 14.69
C GLU A 210 6.85 -2.87 15.77
N ARG A 211 6.06 -1.82 16.05
CA ARG A 211 4.93 -1.90 16.98
C ARG A 211 3.83 -2.86 16.52
N ARG A 212 3.77 -3.17 15.23
CA ARG A 212 2.89 -4.21 14.66
C ARG A 212 3.52 -5.62 14.69
N GLY A 213 4.73 -5.77 15.23
CA GLY A 213 5.42 -7.06 15.35
C GLY A 213 6.33 -7.41 14.18
N TYR A 214 6.57 -6.50 13.24
CA TYR A 214 7.57 -6.68 12.19
C TYR A 214 8.98 -6.48 12.78
N ARG A 215 9.91 -7.34 12.40
CA ARG A 215 11.31 -7.32 12.86
C ARG A 215 12.23 -7.01 11.71
N LEU A 216 13.24 -6.18 11.96
CA LEU A 216 14.31 -5.89 11.01
C LEU A 216 15.11 -7.17 10.70
N ILE A 217 15.31 -7.46 9.41
CA ILE A 217 16.16 -8.58 8.97
C ILE A 217 17.30 -8.16 8.05
N TRP A 218 17.20 -6.99 7.40
CA TRP A 218 18.24 -6.47 6.50
C TRP A 218 18.15 -4.96 6.34
N THR A 219 19.28 -4.32 6.05
CA THR A 219 19.38 -2.90 5.69
C THR A 219 20.24 -2.77 4.45
N GLU A 220 19.75 -2.05 3.45
CA GLU A 220 20.44 -1.82 2.18
C GLU A 220 20.53 -0.33 1.87
N ASN A 221 21.72 0.13 1.47
CA ASN A 221 21.93 1.51 1.03
C ASN A 221 21.42 1.71 -0.40
N ASN A 222 20.70 2.81 -0.62
CA ASN A 222 20.26 3.28 -1.93
C ASN A 222 19.55 2.20 -2.77
N PHE A 223 18.77 1.33 -2.12
CA PHE A 223 18.11 0.19 -2.78
C PHE A 223 17.27 0.58 -3.99
N TYR A 224 16.60 1.73 -3.92
CA TYR A 224 15.78 2.28 -5.00
C TYR A 224 16.54 3.24 -5.94
N GLY A 225 17.86 3.35 -5.81
CA GLY A 225 18.70 4.02 -6.80
C GLY A 225 18.60 5.54 -6.86
N PHE A 226 18.00 6.20 -5.87
CA PHE A 226 17.95 7.66 -5.80
C PHE A 226 19.18 8.20 -5.05
N PRO A 227 20.20 8.75 -5.73
CA PRO A 227 21.15 9.63 -5.08
C PRO A 227 20.42 10.93 -4.80
N GLU A 228 20.07 11.15 -3.54
CA GLU A 228 19.76 12.49 -3.10
C GLU A 228 21.05 13.24 -2.83
N THR A 229 21.01 14.55 -2.97
CA THR A 229 22.07 15.42 -2.47
C THR A 229 21.53 16.26 -1.34
N ASP A 230 22.36 16.56 -0.34
CA ASP A 230 22.03 17.56 0.67
C ASP A 230 22.06 18.98 0.07
N GLY A 231 21.80 20.00 0.90
CA GLY A 231 21.84 21.40 0.48
C GLY A 231 23.23 21.88 0.00
N ASP A 232 24.28 21.13 0.32
CA ASP A 232 25.67 21.41 -0.07
C ASP A 232 26.11 20.57 -1.30
N GLY A 233 25.21 19.76 -1.86
CA GLY A 233 25.47 18.91 -3.02
C GLY A 233 26.11 17.56 -2.71
N ASN A 234 26.27 17.19 -1.44
CA ASN A 234 26.88 15.90 -1.07
C ASN A 234 25.86 14.75 -1.21
N PRO A 235 26.28 13.57 -1.71
CA PRO A 235 25.40 12.41 -1.79
C PRO A 235 24.85 11.99 -0.42
N VAL A 236 23.53 11.93 -0.32
CA VAL A 236 22.80 11.42 0.84
C VAL A 236 22.53 9.94 0.63
N ILE A 237 23.04 9.13 1.55
CA ILE A 237 22.73 7.70 1.59
C ILE A 237 21.36 7.52 2.25
N ARG A 238 20.42 6.90 1.53
CA ARG A 238 19.14 6.45 2.06
C ARG A 238 19.14 4.94 2.28
N ARG A 239 18.94 4.52 3.52
CA ARG A 239 18.80 3.11 3.90
C ARG A 239 17.36 2.65 3.75
N THR A 240 17.17 1.61 2.96
CA THR A 240 15.95 0.81 2.94
C THR A 240 16.12 -0.34 3.91
N VAL A 241 15.18 -0.49 4.84
CA VAL A 241 15.11 -1.60 5.78
C VAL A 241 14.09 -2.62 5.29
N PHE A 242 14.43 -3.90 5.40
CA PHE A 242 13.54 -5.02 5.10
C PHE A 242 13.08 -5.63 6.42
N LEU A 243 11.77 -5.67 6.60
CA LEU A 243 11.14 -6.14 7.82
C LEU A 243 10.33 -7.41 7.53
N ARG A 244 10.36 -8.33 8.50
CA ARG A 244 9.66 -9.60 8.45
C ARG A 244 8.73 -9.74 9.64
N ARG A 245 7.55 -10.30 9.43
CA ARG A 245 6.68 -10.80 10.49
C ARG A 245 6.36 -12.25 10.23
N ASP A 246 6.72 -13.10 11.19
CA ASP A 246 6.35 -14.51 11.19
C ASP A 246 4.95 -14.62 11.83
N LEU A 247 4.04 -15.29 11.12
CA LEU A 247 2.64 -15.48 11.48
C LEU A 247 2.49 -16.88 12.08
N VAL A 248 1.74 -16.99 13.18
CA VAL A 248 1.48 -18.25 13.89
C VAL A 248 0.28 -18.95 13.27
#